data_AF-A0A091C3C4-F1
#
_entry.id   AF-A0A091C3C4-F1
#
_cell.length_a   1.000
_cell.length_b   1.000
_cell.length_c   1.000
_cell.angle_alpha   90.00
_cell.angle_beta   90.00
_cell.angle_gamma   90.00
#
_symmetry.space_group_name_H-M   'P 1'
#
loop_
_entity.id
_entity.type
_entity.pdbx_description
1 polymer ?
#
loop_
_entity_poly.entity_id
_entity_poly.type
_entity_poly.pdbx_seq_one_letter_code
_entity_poly.pdbx_strand_id
1 'polypeptide(L)'
;MIVVDRLLTGFDAPCLSTLFIDRQPMQPHDLIQAFSRTNRLFDKNKKYGQIVTFQKPKVFEEEVKNALILYSNGGETEVLAPTWEEATDNFITAIEEMREIVSSPAEVENLNEAELKKFIKAYQKLDRAYSSVQVYTDFTEDKMGTVFPINEDEIEEFHGRYKNVLEEIKEDDPETDEVEPIDIFYELESVKTEEINYEYILNLIQAFVPSGDDEYELISKVDQKAMNEVDQYIDQLAKSNEKLARLMRHLWNNIQQEPENYRDQNVSNLLEDMVQGTSYEVQQEFSDKWQVDEEELAYVMENYNPKKKHQNGEQELQRTADYSTYKEKAEEPVSKLKYGKTMRKELDKVMKEEILPLRRQ
;
A
#
# COMPACT_ATOMS: atom_id res chain seq x y z
N MET A 1 -24.39 -29.56 -7.16
CA MET A 1 -25.54 -29.20 -8.01
C MET A 1 -25.00 -28.77 -9.36
N ILE A 2 -25.66 -29.13 -10.46
CA ILE A 2 -25.23 -28.75 -11.81
C ILE A 2 -26.18 -27.66 -12.31
N VAL A 3 -25.64 -26.55 -12.80
CA VAL A 3 -26.39 -25.38 -13.26
C VAL A 3 -25.81 -24.80 -14.53
N VAL A 4 -26.68 -24.16 -15.34
CA VAL A 4 -26.31 -23.54 -16.63
C VAL A 4 -26.22 -22.01 -16.48
N ASP A 5 -27.34 -21.31 -16.21
CA ASP A 5 -27.35 -19.84 -16.00
C ASP A 5 -28.21 -19.36 -14.82
N ARG A 6 -29.07 -20.23 -14.25
CA ARG A 6 -30.22 -19.80 -13.42
C ARG A 6 -29.99 -19.62 -11.91
N LEU A 7 -28.78 -19.88 -11.41
CA LEU A 7 -28.45 -19.70 -9.98
C LEU A 7 -27.29 -18.72 -9.75
N LEU A 8 -26.92 -17.95 -10.78
CA LEU A 8 -25.93 -16.87 -10.66
C LEU A 8 -26.57 -15.59 -10.12
N THR A 9 -27.90 -15.45 -10.22
CA THR A 9 -28.69 -14.38 -9.60
C THR A 9 -29.70 -14.96 -8.60
N GLY A 10 -29.69 -14.46 -7.35
CA GLY A 10 -30.71 -14.76 -6.33
C GLY A 10 -30.51 -16.02 -5.45
N PHE A 11 -29.51 -16.87 -5.69
CA PHE A 11 -29.16 -17.98 -4.78
C PHE A 11 -28.12 -17.53 -3.75
N ASP A 12 -28.36 -17.87 -2.49
CA ASP A 12 -27.46 -17.53 -1.39
C ASP A 12 -27.32 -18.70 -0.42
N ALA A 13 -26.10 -19.20 -0.28
CA ALA A 13 -25.77 -20.30 0.62
C ALA A 13 -24.42 -19.99 1.28
N PRO A 14 -24.40 -19.46 2.52
CA PRO A 14 -23.16 -19.11 3.21
C PRO A 14 -22.15 -20.26 3.33
N CYS A 15 -22.62 -21.51 3.41
CA CYS A 15 -21.77 -22.70 3.46
C CYS A 15 -21.13 -23.11 2.12
N LEU A 16 -21.48 -22.47 1.01
CA LEU A 16 -20.90 -22.76 -0.30
C LEU A 16 -19.44 -22.31 -0.35
N SER A 17 -18.50 -23.25 -0.50
CA SER A 17 -17.06 -22.99 -0.51
C SER A 17 -16.39 -23.19 -1.87
N THR A 18 -16.97 -23.99 -2.78
CA THR A 18 -16.31 -24.34 -4.05
C THR A 18 -17.25 -24.22 -5.24
N LEU A 19 -16.78 -23.56 -6.31
CA LEU A 19 -17.47 -23.43 -7.59
C LEU A 19 -16.62 -24.03 -8.72
N PHE A 20 -17.23 -24.95 -9.48
CA PHE A 20 -16.62 -25.59 -10.64
C PHE A 20 -17.21 -24.99 -11.92
N ILE A 21 -16.36 -24.50 -12.82
CA ILE A 21 -16.75 -23.79 -14.04
C ILE A 21 -16.17 -24.50 -15.27
N ASP A 22 -17.04 -25.10 -16.08
CA ASP A 22 -16.69 -25.75 -17.35
C ASP A 22 -17.34 -25.02 -18.53
N ARG A 23 -16.97 -23.75 -18.71
CA ARG A 23 -17.44 -22.88 -19.79
C ARG A 23 -16.43 -21.77 -20.07
N GLN A 24 -16.63 -21.04 -21.16
CA GLN A 24 -15.90 -19.81 -21.45
C GLN A 24 -16.11 -18.77 -20.34
N PRO A 25 -15.12 -17.89 -20.08
CA PRO A 25 -15.25 -16.78 -19.13
C PRO A 25 -16.55 -16.01 -19.38
N MET A 26 -17.26 -15.74 -18.29
CA MET A 26 -18.50 -14.96 -18.33
C MET A 26 -18.14 -13.48 -18.41
N GLN A 27 -19.13 -12.61 -18.59
CA GLN A 27 -18.85 -11.18 -18.52
C GLN A 27 -18.33 -10.81 -17.12
N PRO A 28 -17.51 -9.75 -16.97
CA PRO A 28 -16.89 -9.37 -15.70
C PRO A 28 -17.87 -9.34 -14.51
N HIS A 29 -19.11 -8.90 -14.75
CA HIS A 29 -20.15 -8.84 -13.72
C HIS A 29 -20.64 -10.20 -13.24
N ASP A 30 -20.90 -11.12 -14.17
CA ASP A 30 -21.31 -12.49 -13.87
C ASP A 30 -20.18 -13.25 -13.15
N LEU A 31 -18.92 -12.95 -13.48
CA LEU A 31 -17.72 -13.51 -12.86
C LEU A 31 -17.62 -13.15 -11.38
N ILE A 32 -17.63 -11.85 -11.05
CA ILE A 32 -17.54 -11.37 -9.67
C ILE A 32 -18.78 -11.77 -8.86
N GLN A 33 -19.95 -11.72 -9.49
CA GLN A 33 -21.18 -12.18 -8.85
C GLN A 33 -21.13 -13.67 -8.53
N ALA A 34 -20.59 -14.52 -9.41
CA ALA A 34 -20.42 -15.94 -9.14
C ALA A 34 -19.39 -16.21 -8.03
N PHE A 35 -18.30 -15.46 -8.02
CA PHE A 35 -17.18 -15.66 -7.09
C PHE A 35 -17.53 -15.22 -5.67
N SER A 36 -18.19 -14.06 -5.53
CA SER A 36 -18.64 -13.52 -4.24
C SER A 36 -19.57 -14.49 -3.49
N ARG A 37 -20.30 -15.37 -4.18
CA ARG A 37 -21.13 -16.41 -3.54
C ARG A 37 -20.33 -17.42 -2.75
N THR A 38 -19.11 -17.71 -3.18
CA THR A 38 -18.21 -18.62 -2.46
C THR A 38 -17.50 -17.95 -1.29
N ASN A 39 -17.40 -16.61 -1.30
CA ASN A 39 -16.69 -15.80 -0.29
C ASN A 39 -17.56 -15.30 0.88
N ARG A 40 -18.81 -15.78 1.02
CA ARG A 40 -19.65 -15.43 2.17
C ARG A 40 -19.11 -16.00 3.49
N LEU A 41 -19.09 -15.18 4.54
CA LEU A 41 -18.71 -15.57 5.89
C LEU A 41 -19.64 -16.67 6.42
N PHE A 42 -19.07 -17.71 7.01
CA PHE A 42 -19.82 -18.85 7.54
C PHE A 42 -19.33 -19.29 8.92
N ASP A 43 -18.11 -19.82 9.02
CA ASP A 43 -17.51 -20.26 10.27
C ASP A 43 -15.98 -20.02 10.27
N LYS A 44 -15.33 -20.28 11.41
CA LYS A 44 -13.88 -20.08 11.56
C LYS A 44 -13.02 -21.00 10.68
N ASN A 45 -13.61 -22.03 10.06
CA ASN A 45 -12.89 -22.99 9.23
C ASN A 45 -12.87 -22.58 7.75
N LYS A 46 -13.88 -21.83 7.29
CA LYS A 46 -13.97 -21.32 5.93
C LYS A 46 -13.16 -20.03 5.79
N LYS A 47 -11.93 -20.15 5.29
CA LYS A 47 -11.01 -19.01 5.11
C LYS A 47 -11.15 -18.29 3.76
N TYR A 48 -11.59 -18.99 2.71
CA TYR A 48 -11.75 -18.47 1.36
C TYR A 48 -12.70 -19.35 0.53
N GLY A 49 -13.26 -18.79 -0.54
CA GLY A 49 -13.96 -19.51 -1.60
C GLY A 49 -12.99 -20.01 -2.67
N GLN A 50 -13.22 -21.21 -3.19
CA GLN A 50 -12.38 -21.84 -4.21
C GLN A 50 -13.11 -21.90 -5.54
N ILE A 51 -12.48 -21.36 -6.59
CA ILE A 51 -12.96 -21.44 -7.97
C ILE A 51 -12.07 -22.38 -8.75
N VAL A 52 -12.68 -23.34 -9.46
CA VAL A 52 -11.97 -24.32 -10.29
C VAL A 52 -12.51 -24.23 -11.71
N THR A 53 -11.65 -23.88 -12.67
CA THR A 53 -12.02 -23.71 -14.08
C THR A 53 -11.42 -24.84 -14.93
N PHE A 54 -12.16 -25.29 -15.94
CA PHE A 54 -11.73 -26.40 -16.81
C PHE A 54 -11.42 -25.96 -18.25
N GLN A 55 -11.80 -24.74 -18.64
CA GLN A 55 -11.58 -24.21 -20.00
C GLN A 55 -10.78 -22.91 -19.96
N LYS A 56 -9.78 -22.81 -20.85
CA LYS A 56 -8.95 -21.60 -21.10
C LYS A 56 -8.48 -20.89 -19.81
N PRO A 57 -7.68 -21.55 -18.95
CA PRO A 57 -7.29 -21.02 -17.65
C PRO A 57 -6.62 -19.64 -17.71
N LYS A 58 -5.75 -19.38 -18.71
CA LYS A 58 -5.08 -18.08 -18.88
C LYS A 58 -6.04 -16.94 -19.21
N VAL A 59 -7.01 -17.17 -20.10
CA VAL A 59 -8.04 -16.17 -20.44
C VAL A 59 -8.94 -15.93 -19.23
N PHE A 60 -9.22 -16.98 -18.45
CA PHE A 60 -9.99 -16.84 -17.22
C PHE A 60 -9.24 -16.01 -16.17
N GLU A 61 -7.93 -16.18 -16.06
CA GLU A 61 -7.07 -15.40 -15.17
C GLU A 61 -7.05 -13.91 -15.55
N GLU A 62 -6.89 -13.59 -16.85
CA GLU A 62 -6.94 -12.22 -17.37
C GLU A 62 -8.32 -11.58 -17.15
N GLU A 63 -9.40 -12.27 -17.51
CA GLU A 63 -10.77 -11.77 -17.32
C GLU A 63 -11.12 -11.58 -15.85
N VAL A 64 -10.61 -12.43 -14.96
CA VAL A 64 -10.76 -12.26 -13.51
C VAL A 64 -9.95 -11.09 -13.01
N LYS A 65 -8.72 -10.88 -13.49
CA LYS A 65 -7.91 -9.70 -13.15
C LYS A 65 -8.58 -8.41 -13.63
N ASN A 66 -9.07 -8.41 -14.86
CA ASN A 66 -9.81 -7.28 -15.43
C ASN A 66 -11.11 -7.02 -14.69
N ALA A 67 -11.85 -8.06 -14.33
CA ALA A 67 -13.05 -7.93 -13.51
C ALA A 67 -12.72 -7.43 -12.10
N LEU A 68 -11.67 -7.94 -11.47
CA LEU A 68 -11.23 -7.44 -10.16
C LEU A 68 -10.79 -5.98 -10.22
N ILE A 69 -10.14 -5.52 -11.30
CA ILE A 69 -9.82 -4.10 -11.52
C ILE A 69 -11.11 -3.28 -11.71
N LEU A 70 -12.05 -3.80 -12.50
CA LEU A 70 -13.35 -3.17 -12.73
C LEU A 70 -14.18 -3.04 -11.45
N TYR A 71 -14.02 -3.98 -10.50
CA TYR A 71 -14.80 -4.10 -9.27
C TYR A 71 -14.06 -3.62 -8.01
N SER A 72 -12.72 -3.57 -8.01
CA SER A 72 -11.93 -2.89 -6.96
C SER A 72 -12.14 -1.39 -7.01
N ASN A 73 -12.57 -0.88 -8.16
CA ASN A 73 -12.99 0.49 -8.37
C ASN A 73 -14.51 0.71 -8.13
N GLY A 74 -15.16 -0.21 -7.41
CA GLY A 74 -16.53 -0.05 -6.91
C GLY A 74 -17.62 -0.57 -7.87
N GLY A 75 -18.32 -1.63 -7.44
CA GLY A 75 -19.47 -2.19 -8.16
C GLY A 75 -20.83 -1.68 -7.65
N GLU A 76 -21.76 -1.56 -8.59
CA GLU A 76 -23.22 -1.37 -8.48
C GLU A 76 -23.76 0.03 -8.16
N THR A 77 -23.51 0.96 -9.09
CA THR A 77 -24.57 1.81 -9.66
C THR A 77 -24.06 2.25 -11.04
N GLU A 78 -24.93 2.54 -12.01
CA GLU A 78 -24.48 3.28 -13.21
C GLU A 78 -23.93 4.64 -12.76
N VAL A 79 -22.65 4.70 -12.41
CA VAL A 79 -21.92 5.94 -12.18
C VAL A 79 -20.53 5.65 -12.71
N LEU A 80 -20.26 6.18 -13.90
CA LEU A 80 -18.89 6.46 -14.31
C LEU A 80 -18.18 7.07 -13.09
N ALA A 81 -16.99 6.59 -12.72
CA ALA A 81 -16.21 7.25 -11.68
C ALA A 81 -16.26 8.76 -11.95
N PRO A 82 -16.68 9.57 -10.95
CA PRO A 82 -16.94 10.98 -11.18
C PRO A 82 -15.70 11.58 -11.82
N THR A 83 -15.86 12.35 -12.89
CA THR A 83 -14.71 13.06 -13.46
C THR A 83 -14.02 13.88 -12.38
N TRP A 84 -12.75 14.24 -12.56
CA TRP A 84 -12.04 15.11 -11.62
C TRP A 84 -12.87 16.36 -11.23
N GLU A 85 -13.58 16.94 -12.18
CA GLU A 85 -14.48 18.08 -11.98
C GLU A 85 -15.66 17.71 -11.05
N GLU A 86 -16.34 16.59 -11.30
CA GLU A 86 -17.43 16.11 -10.46
C GLU A 86 -16.96 15.70 -9.05
N ALA A 87 -15.79 15.06 -8.93
CA ALA A 87 -15.20 14.70 -7.63
C ALA A 87 -14.82 15.95 -6.83
N THR A 88 -14.24 16.96 -7.50
CA THR A 88 -13.91 18.27 -6.93
C THR A 88 -15.17 18.97 -6.43
N ASP A 89 -16.22 19.05 -7.26
CA ASP A 89 -17.49 19.68 -6.89
C ASP A 89 -18.17 18.94 -5.73
N ASN A 90 -18.13 17.61 -5.72
CA ASN A 90 -18.66 16.80 -4.63
C ASN A 90 -17.92 17.05 -3.31
N PHE A 91 -16.59 17.19 -3.36
CA PHE A 91 -15.80 17.50 -2.17
C PHE A 91 -16.07 18.92 -1.65
N ILE A 92 -16.14 19.92 -2.54
CA ILE A 92 -16.52 21.29 -2.17
C ILE A 92 -17.93 21.30 -1.54
N THR A 93 -18.89 20.62 -2.16
CA THR A 93 -20.27 20.52 -1.64
C THR A 93 -20.28 19.85 -0.26
N ALA A 94 -19.51 18.78 -0.05
CA ALA A 94 -19.43 18.11 1.25
C ALA A 94 -18.79 19.01 2.33
N ILE A 95 -17.81 19.85 1.97
CA ILE A 95 -17.23 20.85 2.87
C ILE A 95 -18.28 21.90 3.25
N GLU A 96 -19.05 22.41 2.28
CA GLU A 96 -20.10 23.40 2.51
C GLU A 96 -21.20 22.84 3.42
N GLU A 97 -21.71 21.64 3.14
CA GLU A 97 -22.73 20.97 3.95
C GLU A 97 -22.25 20.71 5.39
N MET A 98 -20.99 20.30 5.58
CA MET A 98 -20.43 20.17 6.92
C MET A 98 -20.37 21.53 7.63
N ARG A 99 -20.00 22.59 6.91
CA ARG A 99 -19.86 23.95 7.47
C ARG A 99 -21.18 24.62 7.81
N GLU A 100 -22.29 24.23 7.18
CA GLU A 100 -23.62 24.64 7.60
C GLU A 100 -23.99 24.11 8.99
N ILE A 101 -23.44 22.95 9.38
CA ILE A 101 -23.65 22.35 10.70
C ILE A 101 -22.64 22.89 11.70
N VAL A 102 -21.37 22.95 11.30
CA VAL A 102 -20.25 23.30 12.19
C VAL A 102 -19.25 24.18 11.45
N SER A 103 -19.11 25.44 11.84
CA SER A 103 -18.18 26.36 11.16
C SER A 103 -16.71 26.13 11.52
N SER A 104 -16.43 25.44 12.63
CA SER A 104 -15.06 25.08 13.05
C SER A 104 -15.02 23.80 13.90
N PRO A 105 -13.90 23.05 13.92
CA PRO A 105 -13.80 21.82 14.73
C PRO A 105 -14.11 22.00 16.23
N ALA A 106 -13.90 23.20 16.78
CA ALA A 106 -14.20 23.50 18.18
C ALA A 106 -15.71 23.56 18.48
N GLU A 107 -16.55 23.88 17.50
CA GLU A 107 -18.00 24.00 17.68
C GLU A 107 -18.70 22.64 17.84
N VAL A 108 -18.04 21.53 17.46
CA VAL A 108 -18.57 20.17 17.60
C VAL A 108 -18.92 19.83 19.05
N GLU A 109 -18.14 20.33 20.02
CA GLU A 109 -18.39 20.10 21.46
C GLU A 109 -19.68 20.76 21.98
N ASN A 110 -20.25 21.72 21.24
CA ASN A 110 -21.43 22.47 21.67
C ASN A 110 -22.73 21.97 21.01
N LEU A 111 -22.66 20.92 20.19
CA LEU A 111 -23.80 20.37 19.48
C LEU A 111 -24.67 19.52 20.41
N ASN A 112 -25.99 19.55 20.19
CA ASN A 112 -26.89 18.60 20.83
C ASN A 112 -26.87 17.24 20.13
N GLU A 113 -27.44 16.20 20.75
CA GLU A 113 -27.45 14.83 20.21
C GLU A 113 -27.96 14.74 18.77
N ALA A 114 -29.03 15.47 18.42
CA ALA A 114 -29.58 15.46 17.06
C ALA A 114 -28.64 16.14 16.04
N GLU A 115 -27.87 17.15 16.47
CA GLU A 115 -26.85 17.81 15.67
C GLU A 115 -25.57 16.98 15.54
N LEU A 116 -25.17 16.25 16.59
CA LEU A 116 -24.05 15.30 16.56
C LEU A 116 -24.28 14.18 15.54
N LYS A 117 -25.51 13.62 15.49
CA LYS A 117 -25.91 12.64 14.48
C LYS A 117 -25.81 13.20 13.05
N LYS A 118 -26.19 14.46 12.84
CA LYS A 118 -26.05 15.14 11.54
C LYS A 118 -24.59 15.40 11.18
N PHE A 119 -23.79 15.82 12.15
CA PHE A 119 -22.35 16.01 12.00
C PHE A 119 -21.65 14.72 11.58
N ILE A 120 -21.97 13.57 12.21
CA ILE A 120 -21.43 12.26 11.81
C ILE A 120 -21.71 11.97 10.33
N LYS A 121 -22.97 12.12 9.89
CA LYS A 121 -23.35 11.84 8.49
C LYS A 121 -22.64 12.79 7.52
N ALA A 122 -22.55 14.07 7.86
CA ALA A 122 -21.85 15.06 7.04
C ALA A 122 -20.33 14.79 6.98
N TYR A 123 -19.72 14.42 8.10
CA TYR A 123 -18.30 14.06 8.14
C TYR A 123 -18.00 12.78 7.34
N GLN A 124 -18.85 11.75 7.45
CA GLN A 124 -18.72 10.55 6.63
C GLN A 124 -18.82 10.87 5.12
N LYS A 125 -19.71 11.79 4.73
CA LYS A 125 -19.80 12.26 3.34
C LYS A 125 -18.54 13.03 2.91
N LEU A 126 -18.01 13.89 3.79
CA LEU A 126 -16.76 14.61 3.57
C LEU A 126 -15.59 13.64 3.39
N ASP A 127 -15.44 12.65 4.27
CA ASP A 127 -14.37 11.65 4.26
C ASP A 127 -14.35 10.85 2.95
N ARG A 128 -15.53 10.43 2.46
CA ARG A 128 -15.68 9.79 1.15
C ARG A 128 -15.30 10.69 -0.01
N ALA A 129 -15.78 11.93 0.02
CA ALA A 129 -15.50 12.88 -1.05
C ALA A 129 -14.01 13.28 -1.07
N TYR A 130 -13.38 13.38 0.10
CA TYR A 130 -11.95 13.63 0.24
C TYR A 130 -11.12 12.48 -0.32
N SER A 131 -11.44 11.24 0.08
CA SER A 131 -10.80 10.04 -0.46
C SER A 131 -10.96 9.92 -1.97
N SER A 132 -12.15 10.26 -2.49
CA SER A 132 -12.44 10.26 -3.93
C SER A 132 -11.55 11.24 -4.70
N VAL A 133 -11.35 12.47 -4.21
CA VAL A 133 -10.46 13.43 -4.90
C VAL A 133 -8.99 13.02 -4.84
N GLN A 134 -8.54 12.39 -3.75
CA GLN A 134 -7.15 11.96 -3.56
C GLN A 134 -6.69 10.87 -4.55
N VAL A 135 -7.61 10.15 -5.20
CA VAL A 135 -7.30 9.13 -6.20
C VAL A 135 -6.88 9.74 -7.54
N TYR A 136 -7.21 11.01 -7.80
CA TYR A 136 -6.88 11.67 -9.07
C TYR A 136 -5.46 12.26 -9.04
N THR A 137 -4.71 12.07 -10.13
CA THR A 137 -3.37 12.67 -10.33
C THR A 137 -3.36 14.19 -10.25
N ASP A 138 -4.50 14.82 -10.54
CA ASP A 138 -4.70 16.26 -10.45
C ASP A 138 -4.80 16.75 -9.00
N PHE A 139 -5.03 15.88 -8.03
CA PHE A 139 -5.01 16.26 -6.62
C PHE A 139 -3.58 16.56 -6.17
N THR A 140 -3.39 17.74 -5.62
CA THR A 140 -2.13 18.18 -5.03
C THR A 140 -2.42 18.94 -3.74
N GLU A 141 -1.60 18.74 -2.71
CA GLU A 141 -1.81 19.32 -1.36
C GLU A 141 -1.93 20.86 -1.39
N ASP A 142 -1.30 21.55 -2.35
CA ASP A 142 -1.39 23.00 -2.50
C ASP A 142 -2.79 23.52 -2.90
N LYS A 143 -3.68 22.62 -3.33
CA LYS A 143 -5.09 22.94 -3.60
C LYS A 143 -5.92 23.05 -2.32
N MET A 144 -5.43 22.53 -1.20
CA MET A 144 -6.05 22.66 0.12
C MET A 144 -5.90 24.10 0.63
N GLY A 145 -7.00 24.69 1.11
CA GLY A 145 -7.07 26.10 1.50
C GLY A 145 -7.10 27.10 0.33
N THR A 146 -7.07 26.64 -0.92
CA THR A 146 -7.17 27.50 -2.12
C THR A 146 -8.37 27.13 -2.98
N VAL A 147 -8.32 25.98 -3.66
CA VAL A 147 -9.42 25.43 -4.46
C VAL A 147 -10.44 24.76 -3.54
N PHE A 148 -9.95 23.99 -2.58
CA PHE A 148 -10.78 23.40 -1.53
C PHE A 148 -10.78 24.35 -0.33
N PRO A 149 -11.95 24.84 0.13
CA PRO A 149 -12.03 25.81 1.21
C PRO A 149 -11.80 25.19 2.60
N ILE A 150 -10.96 24.16 2.70
CA ILE A 150 -10.55 23.46 3.92
C ILE A 150 -9.06 23.10 3.81
N ASN A 151 -8.33 23.10 4.92
CA ASN A 151 -6.93 22.67 4.97
C ASN A 151 -6.78 21.30 5.63
N GLU A 152 -5.61 20.69 5.52
CA GLU A 152 -5.35 19.35 6.03
C GLU A 152 -5.37 19.30 7.57
N ASP A 153 -4.78 20.29 8.24
CA ASP A 153 -4.82 20.42 9.70
C ASP A 153 -6.28 20.44 10.23
N GLU A 154 -7.17 21.14 9.54
CA GLU A 154 -8.59 21.25 9.87
C GLU A 154 -9.33 19.90 9.67
N ILE A 155 -8.97 19.14 8.62
CA ILE A 155 -9.49 17.77 8.42
C ILE A 155 -9.05 16.83 9.54
N GLU A 156 -7.78 16.90 9.97
CA GLU A 156 -7.27 16.11 11.10
C GLU A 156 -7.97 16.48 12.41
N GLU A 157 -8.22 17.76 12.64
CA GLU A 157 -8.98 18.20 13.81
C GLU A 157 -10.43 17.66 13.77
N PHE A 158 -11.13 17.78 12.64
CA PHE A 158 -12.47 17.21 12.47
C PHE A 158 -12.48 15.69 12.64
N HIS A 159 -11.44 14.98 12.19
CA HIS A 159 -11.26 13.55 12.40
C HIS A 159 -11.19 13.18 13.88
N GLY A 160 -10.39 13.91 14.65
CA GLY A 160 -10.30 13.72 16.10
C GLY A 160 -11.65 13.93 16.78
N ARG A 161 -12.39 14.97 16.37
CA ARG A 161 -13.74 15.25 16.89
C ARG A 161 -14.75 14.18 16.52
N TYR A 162 -14.75 13.72 15.28
CA TYR A 162 -15.61 12.64 14.80
C TYR A 162 -15.45 11.36 15.64
N LYS A 163 -14.21 10.94 15.91
CA LYS A 163 -13.95 9.75 16.73
C LYS A 163 -14.52 9.86 18.13
N ASN A 164 -14.33 11.01 18.79
CA ASN A 164 -14.86 11.25 20.12
C ASN A 164 -16.39 11.22 20.15
N VAL A 165 -17.04 11.87 19.18
CA VAL A 165 -18.52 11.89 19.08
C VAL A 165 -19.07 10.50 18.77
N LEU A 166 -18.39 9.72 17.92
CA LEU A 166 -18.80 8.36 17.59
C LEU A 166 -18.68 7.42 18.80
N GLU A 167 -17.67 7.60 19.65
CA GLU A 167 -17.55 6.86 20.91
C GLU A 167 -18.65 7.25 21.91
N GLU A 168 -18.95 8.54 22.07
CA GLU A 168 -20.01 9.04 22.94
C GLU A 168 -21.40 8.48 22.56
N ILE A 169 -21.73 8.48 21.27
CA ILE A 169 -23.01 7.93 20.78
C ILE A 169 -23.06 6.40 20.89
N LYS A 170 -21.92 5.71 20.81
CA LYS A 170 -21.84 4.25 21.01
C LYS A 170 -22.08 3.84 22.47
N GLU A 171 -21.81 4.72 23.42
CA GLU A 171 -22.04 4.46 24.85
C GLU A 171 -23.52 4.67 25.27
N ASP A 172 -24.31 5.46 24.51
CA ASP A 172 -25.65 5.92 24.93
C ASP A 172 -26.86 5.27 24.23
N ASP A 173 -26.73 4.38 23.23
CA ASP A 173 -27.92 3.80 22.54
C ASP A 173 -27.92 2.26 22.34
N PRO A 174 -28.72 1.52 23.13
CA PRO A 174 -29.33 0.26 22.75
C PRO A 174 -30.75 0.49 22.18
N GLU A 175 -30.88 0.40 20.86
CA GLU A 175 -32.15 0.40 20.10
C GLU A 175 -32.94 1.72 20.04
N THR A 176 -32.68 2.55 19.02
CA THR A 176 -33.66 3.54 18.54
C THR A 176 -34.04 3.34 17.07
N ASP A 177 -35.35 3.17 16.81
CA ASP A 177 -36.01 3.14 15.50
C ASP A 177 -35.97 4.54 14.81
N GLU A 178 -34.85 4.89 14.17
CA GLU A 178 -34.78 6.05 13.25
C GLU A 178 -34.79 5.61 11.77
N VAL A 179 -35.39 6.46 10.91
CA VAL A 179 -35.73 6.18 9.50
C VAL A 179 -34.51 5.99 8.59
N GLU A 180 -33.32 6.45 9.01
CA GLU A 180 -32.05 6.15 8.34
C GLU A 180 -30.94 5.89 9.36
N PRO A 181 -30.46 4.64 9.50
CA PRO A 181 -29.45 4.30 10.48
C PRO A 181 -28.14 5.03 10.18
N ILE A 182 -27.50 5.54 11.23
CA ILE A 182 -26.10 5.99 11.16
C ILE A 182 -25.24 4.77 10.90
N ASP A 183 -24.25 4.88 10.01
CA ASP A 183 -23.27 3.82 9.82
C ASP A 183 -22.25 3.84 10.95
N ILE A 184 -22.60 3.18 12.05
CA ILE A 184 -21.80 3.07 13.28
C ILE A 184 -20.56 2.17 13.04
N PHE A 185 -20.58 1.41 11.95
CA PHE A 185 -19.51 0.52 11.48
C PHE A 185 -18.73 1.12 10.32
N TYR A 186 -18.93 2.41 10.00
CA TYR A 186 -18.18 3.08 8.95
C TYR A 186 -16.68 2.99 9.24
N GLU A 187 -15.98 2.23 8.40
CA GLU A 187 -14.53 2.26 8.34
C GLU A 187 -14.14 3.53 7.60
N LEU A 188 -13.41 4.40 8.29
CA LEU A 188 -12.87 5.61 7.68
C LEU A 188 -12.14 5.23 6.41
N GLU A 189 -12.45 5.95 5.33
CA GLU A 189 -11.76 5.76 4.06
C GLU A 189 -10.37 6.36 4.24
N SER A 190 -9.43 5.58 4.77
CA SER A 190 -8.05 5.98 4.77
C SER A 190 -7.52 5.75 3.36
N VAL A 191 -7.45 6.80 2.55
CA VAL A 191 -6.30 6.90 1.66
C VAL A 191 -5.12 7.20 2.57
N LYS A 192 -4.51 6.16 3.12
CA LYS A 192 -3.17 6.28 3.69
C LYS A 192 -2.28 6.74 2.53
N THR A 193 -1.95 8.02 2.50
CA THR A 193 -0.99 8.60 1.56
C THR A 193 0.45 8.10 1.81
N GLU A 194 0.66 7.08 2.64
CA GLU A 194 2.01 6.62 3.01
C GLU A 194 2.28 5.11 2.88
N GLU A 195 1.35 4.26 2.44
CA GLU A 195 1.65 2.81 2.35
C GLU A 195 1.14 2.10 1.09
N ILE A 196 0.89 2.81 -0.02
CA ILE A 196 0.68 2.18 -1.34
C ILE A 196 1.30 3.06 -2.42
N ASN A 197 2.55 2.80 -2.78
CA ASN A 197 3.12 3.36 -4.01
C ASN A 197 4.17 2.43 -4.63
N TYR A 198 4.88 1.63 -3.82
CA TYR A 198 5.96 0.78 -4.33
C TYR A 198 5.45 -0.39 -5.22
N GLU A 199 4.38 -1.11 -4.83
CA GLU A 199 3.82 -2.21 -5.65
C GLU A 199 3.22 -1.68 -6.95
N TYR A 200 2.65 -0.48 -6.89
CA TYR A 200 2.11 0.19 -8.06
C TYR A 200 3.22 0.58 -9.04
N ILE A 201 4.31 1.20 -8.57
CA ILE A 201 5.50 1.48 -9.39
C ILE A 201 6.04 0.19 -10.02
N LEU A 202 6.13 -0.91 -9.27
CA LEU A 202 6.60 -2.19 -9.78
C LEU A 202 5.71 -2.74 -10.89
N ASN A 203 4.38 -2.63 -10.74
CA ASN A 203 3.44 -3.04 -11.78
C ASN A 203 3.54 -2.18 -13.04
N LEU A 204 3.73 -0.87 -12.88
CA LEU A 204 3.96 0.03 -14.02
C LEU A 204 5.24 -0.33 -14.75
N ILE A 205 6.36 -0.53 -14.04
CA ILE A 205 7.62 -0.95 -14.65
C ILE A 205 7.49 -2.32 -15.34
N GLN A 206 6.75 -3.26 -14.74
CA GLN A 206 6.52 -4.60 -15.30
C GLN A 206 5.84 -4.55 -16.67
N ALA A 207 4.99 -3.55 -16.94
CA ALA A 207 4.35 -3.38 -18.24
C ALA A 207 5.35 -3.07 -19.38
N PHE A 208 6.54 -2.58 -19.06
CA PHE A 208 7.61 -2.32 -20.03
C PHE A 208 8.54 -3.52 -20.25
N VAL A 209 8.37 -4.59 -19.48
CA VAL A 209 9.17 -5.81 -19.63
C VAL A 209 8.52 -6.72 -20.68
N PRO A 210 9.23 -7.06 -21.77
CA PRO A 210 8.69 -7.94 -22.81
C PRO A 210 8.30 -9.30 -22.25
N SER A 211 7.22 -9.88 -22.76
CA SER A 211 6.76 -11.22 -22.39
C SER A 211 6.46 -12.06 -23.63
N GLY A 212 6.74 -13.36 -23.59
CA GLY A 212 6.34 -14.29 -24.65
C GLY A 212 6.99 -14.03 -26.01
N ASP A 213 6.18 -13.98 -27.08
CA ASP A 213 6.61 -13.77 -28.48
C ASP A 213 6.35 -12.33 -28.98
N ASP A 214 6.11 -11.37 -28.07
CA ASP A 214 5.74 -10.00 -28.44
C ASP A 214 6.83 -9.31 -29.29
N GLU A 215 6.45 -8.80 -30.47
CA GLU A 215 7.30 -7.97 -31.33
C GLU A 215 7.47 -6.58 -30.69
N TYR A 216 8.64 -6.36 -30.09
CA TYR A 216 9.00 -5.14 -29.33
C TYR A 216 8.83 -3.82 -30.12
N GLU A 217 8.82 -3.89 -31.46
CA GLU A 217 8.76 -2.73 -32.36
C GLU A 217 7.48 -1.88 -32.25
N LEU A 218 6.41 -2.36 -31.59
CA LEU A 218 5.15 -1.61 -31.41
C LEU A 218 5.10 -0.73 -30.14
N ILE A 219 5.98 -0.95 -29.16
CA ILE A 219 5.94 -0.25 -27.85
C ILE A 219 6.63 1.13 -27.90
N SER A 220 7.50 1.37 -28.90
CA SER A 220 8.45 2.48 -28.88
C SER A 220 7.89 3.89 -29.17
N LYS A 221 6.59 4.06 -29.39
CA LYS A 221 6.00 5.37 -29.74
C LYS A 221 4.77 5.79 -28.95
N VAL A 222 4.19 4.91 -28.14
CA VAL A 222 2.90 5.16 -27.48
C VAL A 222 3.05 5.60 -26.02
N ASP A 223 4.21 5.38 -25.38
CA ASP A 223 4.22 5.36 -23.91
C ASP A 223 5.16 6.34 -23.20
N GLN A 224 5.54 7.44 -23.85
CA GLN A 224 6.31 8.50 -23.18
C GLN A 224 5.56 9.07 -21.96
N LYS A 225 4.22 9.07 -22.00
CA LYS A 225 3.39 9.52 -20.87
C LYS A 225 3.51 8.56 -19.68
N ALA A 226 3.39 7.24 -19.90
CA ALA A 226 3.53 6.27 -18.82
C ALA A 226 4.99 6.19 -18.31
N MET A 227 5.98 6.39 -19.19
CA MET A 227 7.38 6.48 -18.76
C MET A 227 7.60 7.68 -17.81
N ASN A 228 7.07 8.85 -18.17
CA ASN A 228 7.15 10.03 -17.31
C ASN A 228 6.39 9.85 -15.99
N GLU A 229 5.29 9.10 -16.02
CA GLU A 229 4.50 8.76 -14.83
C GLU A 229 5.31 7.87 -13.87
N VAL A 230 5.99 6.83 -14.38
CA VAL A 230 6.94 6.03 -13.59
C VAL A 230 8.04 6.90 -12.98
N ASP A 231 8.63 7.82 -13.76
CA ASP A 231 9.67 8.73 -13.26
C ASP A 231 9.17 9.61 -12.12
N GLN A 232 7.96 10.15 -12.24
CA GLN A 232 7.30 10.97 -11.22
C GLN A 232 7.02 10.19 -9.94
N TYR A 233 6.53 8.95 -10.05
CA TYR A 233 6.29 8.11 -8.86
C TYR A 233 7.58 7.71 -8.16
N ILE A 234 8.66 7.43 -8.92
CA ILE A 234 9.98 7.20 -8.32
C ILE A 234 10.50 8.48 -7.63
N ASP A 235 10.27 9.67 -8.20
CA ASP A 235 10.63 10.95 -7.56
C ASP A 235 9.83 11.22 -6.29
N GLN A 236 8.54 10.86 -6.27
CA GLN A 236 7.72 10.93 -5.07
C GLN A 236 8.22 9.96 -4.00
N LEU A 237 8.53 8.70 -4.37
CA LEU A 237 9.12 7.72 -3.48
C LEU A 237 10.45 8.21 -2.90
N ALA A 238 11.25 8.96 -3.68
CA ALA A 238 12.52 9.49 -3.20
C ALA A 238 12.36 10.49 -2.03
N LYS A 239 11.19 11.13 -1.89
CA LYS A 239 10.91 12.05 -0.77
C LYS A 239 10.75 11.32 0.57
N SER A 240 10.16 10.12 0.55
CA SER A 240 9.93 9.31 1.75
C SER A 240 11.01 8.22 1.95
N ASN A 241 11.57 7.68 0.87
CA ASN A 241 12.56 6.62 0.89
C ASN A 241 13.56 6.74 -0.28
N GLU A 242 14.57 7.59 -0.09
CA GLU A 242 15.61 7.86 -1.09
C GLU A 242 16.37 6.60 -1.55
N LYS A 243 16.65 5.68 -0.63
CA LYS A 243 17.45 4.47 -0.91
C LYS A 243 16.71 3.51 -1.81
N LEU A 244 15.46 3.21 -1.50
CA LEU A 244 14.62 2.34 -2.33
C LEU A 244 14.34 2.98 -3.69
N ALA A 245 14.04 4.28 -3.71
CA ALA A 245 13.83 5.03 -4.95
C ALA A 245 15.07 4.98 -5.86
N ARG A 246 16.28 5.05 -5.30
CA ARG A 246 17.52 4.94 -6.06
C ARG A 246 17.67 3.58 -6.73
N LEU A 247 17.36 2.49 -6.03
CA LEU A 247 17.37 1.14 -6.61
C LEU A 247 16.31 1.00 -7.71
N MET A 248 15.08 1.47 -7.45
CA MET A 248 14.01 1.46 -8.46
C MET A 248 14.38 2.27 -9.70
N ARG A 249 14.96 3.46 -9.53
CA ARG A 249 15.42 4.31 -10.64
C ARG A 249 16.50 3.61 -11.46
N HIS A 250 17.43 2.93 -10.79
CA HIS A 250 18.47 2.16 -11.48
C HIS A 250 17.87 1.00 -12.29
N LEU A 251 16.97 0.21 -11.69
CA LEU A 251 16.28 -0.88 -12.38
C LEU A 251 15.48 -0.36 -13.58
N TRP A 252 14.72 0.72 -13.38
CA TRP A 252 13.92 1.36 -14.42
C TRP A 252 14.76 1.83 -15.60
N ASN A 253 15.84 2.58 -15.34
CA ASN A 253 16.75 3.05 -16.39
C ASN A 253 17.35 1.89 -17.22
N ASN A 254 17.66 0.76 -16.57
CA ASN A 254 18.22 -0.39 -17.28
C ASN A 254 17.17 -1.08 -18.15
N ILE A 255 15.94 -1.23 -17.66
CA ILE A 255 14.81 -1.77 -18.45
C ILE A 255 14.53 -0.86 -19.66
N GLN A 256 14.57 0.46 -19.49
CA GLN A 256 14.38 1.41 -20.60
C GLN A 256 15.46 1.28 -21.68
N GLN A 257 16.70 1.03 -21.29
CA GLN A 257 17.84 0.95 -22.22
C GLN A 257 17.88 -0.39 -22.96
N GLU A 258 17.75 -1.51 -22.23
CA GLU A 258 17.87 -2.86 -22.77
C GLU A 258 16.73 -3.78 -22.27
N PRO A 259 15.48 -3.51 -22.69
CA PRO A 259 14.26 -4.18 -22.20
C PRO A 259 14.24 -5.68 -22.48
N GLU A 260 14.80 -6.11 -23.62
CA GLU A 260 14.91 -7.52 -24.00
C GLU A 260 15.76 -8.34 -23.03
N ASN A 261 16.72 -7.73 -22.33
CA ASN A 261 17.49 -8.44 -21.30
C ASN A 261 16.64 -8.88 -20.11
N TYR A 262 15.46 -8.29 -19.96
CA TYR A 262 14.53 -8.54 -18.87
C TYR A 262 13.33 -9.39 -19.31
N ARG A 263 13.30 -9.88 -20.56
CA ARG A 263 12.16 -10.65 -21.10
C ARG A 263 11.75 -11.79 -20.15
N ASP A 264 10.44 -11.90 -19.92
CA ASP A 264 9.79 -12.86 -19.03
C ASP A 264 10.22 -12.80 -17.56
N GLN A 265 10.99 -11.78 -17.14
CA GLN A 265 11.41 -11.61 -15.76
C GLN A 265 10.39 -10.79 -14.96
N ASN A 266 10.34 -11.06 -13.66
CA ASN A 266 9.48 -10.34 -12.73
C ASN A 266 10.26 -9.19 -12.06
N VAL A 267 9.78 -7.96 -12.21
CA VAL A 267 10.44 -6.75 -11.70
C VAL A 267 10.56 -6.75 -10.18
N SER A 268 9.58 -7.31 -9.46
CA SER A 268 9.63 -7.42 -8.00
C SER A 268 10.78 -8.31 -7.52
N ASN A 269 11.01 -9.43 -8.21
CA ASN A 269 12.13 -10.32 -7.92
C ASN A 269 13.46 -9.63 -8.24
N LEU A 270 13.55 -8.92 -9.37
CA LEU A 270 14.76 -8.18 -9.75
C LEU A 270 15.13 -7.11 -8.73
N LEU A 271 14.14 -6.37 -8.23
CA LEU A 271 14.36 -5.40 -7.17
C LEU A 271 14.79 -6.08 -5.86
N GLU A 272 14.20 -7.23 -5.52
CA GLU A 272 14.57 -8.00 -4.33
C GLU A 272 16.02 -8.49 -4.40
N ASP A 273 16.46 -8.97 -5.56
CA ASP A 273 17.86 -9.35 -5.80
C ASP A 273 18.80 -8.14 -5.66
N MET A 274 18.41 -6.97 -6.17
CA MET A 274 19.17 -5.73 -6.00
C MET A 274 19.27 -5.32 -4.53
N VAL A 275 18.18 -5.41 -3.77
CA VAL A 275 18.16 -5.12 -2.33
C VAL A 275 19.08 -6.07 -1.55
N GLN A 276 19.03 -7.36 -1.87
CA GLN A 276 19.91 -8.35 -1.26
C GLN A 276 21.38 -8.08 -1.59
N GLY A 277 21.69 -7.76 -2.86
CA GLY A 277 23.04 -7.38 -3.30
C GLY A 277 23.57 -6.16 -2.56
N THR A 278 22.79 -5.08 -2.48
CA THR A 278 23.18 -3.87 -1.72
C THR A 278 23.37 -4.18 -0.23
N SER A 279 22.50 -4.99 0.37
CA SER A 279 22.64 -5.39 1.77
C SER A 279 23.92 -6.19 2.02
N TYR A 280 24.28 -7.07 1.07
CA TYR A 280 25.50 -7.85 1.10
C TYR A 280 26.76 -6.97 0.96
N GLU A 281 26.74 -5.98 0.07
CA GLU A 281 27.84 -5.01 -0.07
C GLU A 281 28.07 -4.22 1.22
N VAL A 282 26.99 -3.72 1.84
CA VAL A 282 27.07 -3.02 3.13
C VAL A 282 27.59 -3.94 4.25
N GLN A 283 27.18 -5.21 4.26
CA GLN A 283 27.68 -6.21 5.18
C GLN A 283 29.19 -6.44 5.00
N GLN A 284 29.65 -6.62 3.76
CA GLN A 284 31.06 -6.78 3.41
C GLN A 284 31.88 -5.59 3.86
N GLU A 285 31.46 -4.37 3.51
CA GLU A 285 32.16 -3.14 3.89
C GLU A 285 32.25 -2.99 5.42
N PHE A 286 31.18 -3.31 6.14
CA PHE A 286 31.18 -3.26 7.60
C PHE A 286 32.10 -4.33 8.19
N SER A 287 32.03 -5.55 7.67
CA SER A 287 32.89 -6.67 8.07
C SER A 287 34.37 -6.35 7.87
N ASP A 288 34.72 -5.80 6.71
CA ASP A 288 36.08 -5.37 6.39
C ASP A 288 36.53 -4.18 7.23
N LYS A 289 35.66 -3.20 7.47
CA LYS A 289 36.03 -2.05 8.30
C LYS A 289 36.28 -2.46 9.75
N TRP A 290 35.41 -3.30 10.30
CA TRP A 290 35.44 -3.69 11.71
C TRP A 290 36.05 -5.07 11.95
N GLN A 291 36.65 -5.69 10.92
CA GLN A 291 37.32 -7.01 11.00
C GLN A 291 36.54 -7.99 11.90
N VAL A 292 35.23 -8.12 11.63
CA VAL A 292 34.33 -9.04 12.33
C VAL A 292 34.04 -10.25 11.45
N ASP A 293 33.53 -11.32 12.05
CA ASP A 293 33.06 -12.46 11.27
C ASP A 293 31.79 -12.09 10.49
N GLU A 294 31.77 -12.46 9.22
CA GLU A 294 30.70 -12.10 8.30
C GLU A 294 29.40 -12.86 8.59
N GLU A 295 29.46 -14.14 8.95
CA GLU A 295 28.27 -14.95 9.23
C GLU A 295 27.59 -14.46 10.51
N GLU A 296 28.38 -14.13 11.54
CA GLU A 296 27.86 -13.53 12.77
C GLU A 296 27.26 -12.14 12.50
N LEU A 297 27.86 -11.36 11.60
CA LEU A 297 27.34 -10.04 11.23
C LEU A 297 26.01 -10.18 10.49
N ALA A 298 25.92 -11.08 9.51
CA ALA A 298 24.71 -11.37 8.77
C ALA A 298 23.56 -11.74 9.73
N TYR A 299 23.81 -12.62 10.70
CA TYR A 299 22.82 -13.01 11.70
C TYR A 299 22.33 -11.81 12.53
N VAL A 300 23.23 -10.92 12.97
CA VAL A 300 22.85 -9.71 13.71
C VAL A 300 22.03 -8.76 12.84
N MET A 301 22.43 -8.57 11.58
CA MET A 301 21.74 -7.69 10.64
C MET A 301 20.33 -8.22 10.35
N GLU A 302 20.17 -9.51 9.99
CA GLU A 302 18.86 -10.15 9.77
C GLU A 302 17.91 -9.97 10.97
N ASN A 303 18.41 -10.19 12.18
CA ASN A 303 17.64 -10.15 13.42
C ASN A 303 17.59 -8.78 14.11
N TYR A 304 18.09 -7.73 13.44
CA TYR A 304 18.16 -6.39 14.00
C TYR A 304 16.76 -5.83 14.32
N ASN A 305 16.63 -5.21 15.49
CA ASN A 305 15.41 -4.55 15.91
C ASN A 305 15.74 -3.13 16.44
N PRO A 306 15.25 -2.06 15.80
CA PRO A 306 15.56 -0.68 16.19
C PRO A 306 15.02 -0.30 17.58
N LYS A 307 14.01 -1.02 18.09
CA LYS A 307 13.42 -0.80 19.42
C LYS A 307 14.22 -1.47 20.54
N LYS A 308 15.12 -2.41 20.21
CA LYS A 308 15.94 -3.10 21.21
C LYS A 308 17.24 -2.36 21.45
N LYS A 309 17.60 -2.26 22.73
CA LYS A 309 18.92 -1.75 23.11
C LYS A 309 20.01 -2.74 22.69
N HIS A 310 19.84 -4.03 22.97
CA HIS A 310 20.80 -5.08 22.66
C HIS A 310 20.25 -5.98 21.55
N GLN A 311 21.08 -6.25 20.54
CA GLN A 311 20.67 -7.04 19.38
C GLN A 311 20.96 -8.52 19.61
N ASN A 312 20.16 -9.38 18.97
CA ASN A 312 20.44 -10.81 18.95
C ASN A 312 21.75 -11.06 18.20
N GLY A 313 22.63 -11.92 18.70
CA GLY A 313 23.95 -12.20 18.09
C GLY A 313 25.05 -11.19 18.41
N GLU A 314 24.75 -10.05 19.03
CA GLU A 314 25.73 -8.97 19.27
C GLU A 314 26.94 -9.43 20.09
N GLN A 315 26.75 -10.36 21.03
CA GLN A 315 27.83 -10.90 21.86
C GLN A 315 28.80 -11.78 21.04
N GLU A 316 28.26 -12.60 20.14
CA GLU A 316 29.11 -13.48 19.33
C GLU A 316 29.87 -12.70 18.26
N LEU A 317 29.21 -11.73 17.64
CA LEU A 317 29.87 -10.76 16.75
C LEU A 317 31.04 -10.05 17.44
N GLN A 318 30.89 -9.67 18.71
CA GLN A 318 31.98 -9.06 19.48
C GLN A 318 33.09 -10.05 19.85
N ARG A 319 32.76 -11.32 20.02
CA ARG A 319 33.73 -12.38 20.36
C ARG A 319 34.59 -12.74 19.15
N THR A 320 34.02 -12.74 17.96
CA THR A 320 34.72 -13.07 16.71
C THR A 320 35.53 -11.91 16.14
N ALA A 321 35.38 -10.70 16.68
CA ALA A 321 36.07 -9.51 16.19
C ALA A 321 37.61 -9.57 16.36
N ASP A 322 38.34 -9.36 15.27
CA ASP A 322 39.81 -9.26 15.27
C ASP A 322 40.28 -7.80 15.41
N TYR A 323 40.36 -7.36 16.66
CA TYR A 323 40.87 -6.03 16.99
C TYR A 323 42.32 -5.80 16.53
N SER A 324 43.14 -6.84 16.42
CA SER A 324 44.55 -6.67 16.04
C SER A 324 44.63 -6.25 14.58
N THR A 325 43.92 -6.97 13.71
CA THR A 325 43.85 -6.65 12.28
C THR A 325 43.12 -5.33 12.03
N TYR A 326 42.04 -5.03 12.78
CA TYR A 326 41.38 -3.73 12.73
C TYR A 326 42.35 -2.58 13.00
N LYS A 327 43.17 -2.71 14.05
CA LYS A 327 44.09 -1.65 14.47
C LYS A 327 45.18 -1.39 13.43
N GLU A 328 45.58 -2.39 12.67
CA GLU A 328 46.59 -2.27 11.61
C GLU A 328 46.02 -1.64 10.34
N LYS A 329 44.76 -1.94 9.99
CA LYS A 329 44.12 -1.46 8.77
C LYS A 329 43.47 -0.07 8.90
N ALA A 330 42.97 0.29 10.07
CA ALA A 330 42.24 1.54 10.26
C ALA A 330 43.18 2.76 10.24
N GLU A 331 42.80 3.82 9.51
CA GLU A 331 43.55 5.08 9.47
C GLU A 331 43.63 5.74 10.86
N GLU A 332 42.53 5.71 11.62
CA GLU A 332 42.43 6.24 12.98
C GLU A 332 41.78 5.20 13.93
N PRO A 333 42.54 4.20 14.43
CA PRO A 333 41.97 3.12 15.21
C PRO A 333 41.52 3.60 16.59
N VAL A 334 40.29 3.25 16.97
CA VAL A 334 39.81 3.48 18.35
C VAL A 334 40.51 2.55 19.34
N SER A 335 40.57 2.94 20.61
CA SER A 335 41.16 2.08 21.64
C SER A 335 40.36 0.78 21.83
N LYS A 336 41.04 -0.30 22.22
CA LYS A 336 40.42 -1.62 22.48
C LYS A 336 39.22 -1.55 23.43
N LEU A 337 39.26 -0.67 24.43
CA LEU A 337 38.16 -0.46 25.38
C LEU A 337 36.93 0.21 24.73
N LYS A 338 37.13 1.03 23.69
CA LYS A 338 36.06 1.73 22.98
C LYS A 338 35.55 0.95 21.77
N TYR A 339 36.36 0.04 21.23
CA TYR A 339 36.11 -0.72 20.00
C TYR A 339 34.67 -1.25 19.86
N GLY A 340 34.26 -2.19 20.72
CA GLY A 340 32.93 -2.81 20.62
C GLY A 340 31.78 -1.80 20.77
N LYS A 341 31.97 -0.76 21.60
CA LYS A 341 30.97 0.30 21.77
C LYS A 341 30.84 1.17 20.52
N THR A 342 31.96 1.48 19.86
CA THR A 342 31.95 2.28 18.63
C THR A 342 31.40 1.45 17.47
N MET A 343 31.86 0.21 17.31
CA MET A 343 31.38 -0.75 16.31
C MET A 343 29.86 -0.90 16.39
N ARG A 344 29.31 -1.17 17.58
CA ARG A 344 27.86 -1.30 17.78
C ARG A 344 27.09 -0.03 17.41
N LYS A 345 27.62 1.15 17.77
CA LYS A 345 26.99 2.43 17.42
C LYS A 345 26.98 2.64 15.90
N GLU A 346 28.05 2.26 15.24
CA GLU A 346 28.14 2.35 13.79
C GLU A 346 27.21 1.34 13.12
N LEU A 347 27.13 0.09 13.63
CA LEU A 347 26.18 -0.91 13.15
C LEU A 347 24.74 -0.41 13.28
N ASP A 348 24.37 0.19 14.40
CA ASP A 348 23.04 0.79 14.59
C ASP A 348 22.75 1.89 13.56
N LYS A 349 23.75 2.72 13.26
CA LYS A 349 23.65 3.77 12.24
C LYS A 349 23.47 3.16 10.85
N VAL A 350 24.34 2.23 10.46
CA VAL A 350 24.29 1.53 9.16
C VAL A 350 22.96 0.81 8.98
N MET A 351 22.47 0.11 10.02
CA MET A 351 21.19 -0.56 9.94
C MET A 351 20.04 0.43 9.68
N LYS A 352 20.03 1.59 10.35
CA LYS A 352 18.96 2.59 10.19
C LYS A 352 19.03 3.36 8.87
N GLU A 353 20.24 3.68 8.41
CA GLU A 353 20.45 4.56 7.26
C GLU A 353 20.56 3.79 5.93
N GLU A 354 21.09 2.56 5.96
CA GLU A 354 21.41 1.80 4.76
C GLU A 354 20.51 0.57 4.55
N ILE A 355 20.19 -0.17 5.63
CA ILE A 355 19.52 -1.47 5.50
C ILE A 355 18.00 -1.40 5.72
N LEU A 356 17.55 -0.78 6.81
CA LEU A 356 16.13 -0.68 7.15
C LEU A 356 15.30 0.02 6.06
N PRO A 357 15.78 1.09 5.39
CA PRO A 357 15.05 1.69 4.28
C PRO A 357 14.83 0.75 3.09
N LEU A 358 15.66 -0.30 2.96
CA LEU A 358 15.54 -1.28 1.88
C LEU A 358 14.65 -2.47 2.23
N ARG A 359 14.33 -2.67 3.51
CA ARG A 359 13.46 -3.77 3.95
C ARG A 359 12.00 -3.43 3.68
N ARG A 360 11.25 -4.42 3.20
CA ARG A 360 9.78 -4.38 3.22
C ARG A 360 9.35 -4.22 4.69
N GLN A 361 8.66 -3.13 5.03
CA GLN A 361 8.15 -2.90 6.39
C GLN A 361 6.87 -3.70 6.63
#